data_AF-A0A445AGF4-F1
#
_entry.id   AF-A0A445AGF4-F1
#
_cell.length_a   1.000
_cell.length_b   1.000
_cell.length_c   1.000
_cell.angle_alpha   90.00
_cell.angle_beta   90.00
_cell.angle_gamma   90.00
#
_symmetry.space_group_name_H-M   'P 1'
#
loop_
_entity.id
_entity.type
_entity.pdbx_description
1 polymer ?
#
loop_
_entity_poly.entity_id
_entity_poly.type
_entity_poly.pdbx_seq_one_letter_code
_entity_poly.pdbx_strand_id
1 'polypeptide(L)'
;MGAYNIVYQTFMHPVPSQEFWEHLDTLPILPPRYRKPIGRLTTKRDKRNNGPKEKSDPHRTTRKIGTIICKYCLQAGHNKRSCKKRKEAMGEGSSAPQAPTDDEDEDILAKMYWEETLEAAEAEQEATEEEN
;
A
#
# COMPACT_ATOMS: atom_id res chain seq x y z
N MET A 1 8.78 44.91 -13.46
CA MET A 1 8.62 43.55 -14.02
C MET A 1 8.01 42.67 -12.95
N GLY A 2 6.91 41.97 -13.25
CA GLY A 2 6.18 41.18 -12.24
C GLY A 2 6.94 39.94 -11.78
N ALA A 3 6.57 39.40 -10.61
CA ALA A 3 7.21 38.21 -10.02
C ALA A 3 7.27 37.01 -10.98
N TYR A 4 6.27 36.86 -11.85
CA TYR A 4 6.24 35.84 -12.90
C TYR A 4 7.47 35.87 -13.81
N ASN A 5 7.87 37.04 -14.31
CA ASN A 5 9.01 37.16 -15.22
C ASN A 5 10.35 36.89 -14.52
N ILE A 6 10.43 37.14 -13.20
CA ILE A 6 11.64 36.88 -12.41
C ILE A 6 11.86 35.38 -12.23
N VAL A 7 10.80 34.60 -12.02
CA VAL A 7 10.89 33.15 -11.83
C VAL A 7 11.43 32.44 -13.08
N TYR A 8 11.04 32.91 -14.26
CA TYR A 8 11.47 32.32 -15.54
C TYR A 8 12.66 33.06 -16.19
N GLN A 9 13.27 34.00 -15.49
CA GLN A 9 14.41 34.76 -16.03
C GLN A 9 15.64 33.88 -16.25
N THR A 10 15.84 32.86 -15.40
CA THR A 10 16.96 31.93 -15.50
C THR A 10 16.49 30.60 -16.07
N PHE A 11 16.67 30.42 -17.37
CA PHE A 11 16.38 29.16 -18.06
C PHE A 11 17.67 28.34 -18.21
N MET A 12 17.67 27.11 -17.70
CA MET A 12 18.77 26.17 -17.97
C MET A 12 18.49 25.49 -19.31
N HIS A 13 19.35 25.73 -20.30
CA HIS A 13 19.23 25.04 -21.58
C HIS A 13 19.61 23.57 -21.42
N PRO A 14 18.78 22.63 -21.91
CA PRO A 14 19.17 21.22 -21.91
C PRO A 14 20.37 21.05 -22.84
N VAL A 15 21.33 20.24 -22.41
CA VAL A 15 22.48 19.86 -23.24
C VAL A 15 22.11 18.58 -24.01
N PRO A 16 22.18 18.57 -25.37
CA PRO A 16 21.64 17.49 -26.19
C PRO A 16 22.22 16.09 -25.92
N SER A 17 23.53 16.01 -25.62
CA SER A 17 24.24 14.77 -25.34
C SER A 17 25.50 15.05 -24.53
N GLN A 18 26.10 13.98 -23.99
CA GLN A 18 27.29 14.06 -23.12
C GLN A 18 28.52 14.65 -23.82
N GLU A 19 28.61 14.56 -25.15
CA GLU A 19 29.74 15.10 -25.92
C GLU A 19 29.79 16.63 -25.90
N PHE A 20 28.65 17.30 -25.68
CA PHE A 20 28.55 18.76 -25.56
C PHE A 20 28.73 19.25 -24.11
N TRP A 21 29.06 18.37 -23.16
CA TRP A 21 29.37 18.79 -21.80
C TRP A 21 30.70 19.56 -21.79
N GLU A 22 30.71 20.70 -21.10
CA GLU A 22 31.92 21.46 -20.88
C GLU A 22 32.91 20.63 -20.05
N HIS A 23 34.12 20.45 -20.57
CA HIS A 23 35.19 19.76 -19.86
C HIS A 23 35.83 20.77 -18.89
N LEU A 24 35.45 20.67 -17.62
CA LEU A 24 35.98 21.53 -16.57
C LEU A 24 37.29 20.92 -16.03
N ASP A 25 38.37 21.72 -15.99
CA ASP A 25 39.65 21.37 -15.36
C ASP A 25 39.57 21.40 -13.81
N THR A 26 38.44 20.97 -13.26
CA THR A 26 38.18 20.89 -11.83
C THR A 26 38.57 19.52 -11.29
N LEU A 27 38.90 19.47 -10.00
CA LEU A 27 39.12 18.19 -9.32
C LEU A 27 37.91 17.27 -9.53
N PRO A 28 38.13 15.97 -9.77
CA PRO A 28 37.03 15.03 -9.96
C PRO A 28 36.12 15.03 -8.73
N ILE A 29 34.81 15.11 -8.97
CA ILE A 29 33.81 15.05 -7.90
C ILE A 29 33.91 13.67 -7.25
N LEU A 30 34.40 13.62 -6.02
CA LEU A 30 34.45 12.37 -5.27
C LEU A 30 33.04 11.93 -4.90
N PRO A 31 32.73 10.62 -4.94
CA PRO A 31 31.45 10.12 -4.49
C PRO A 31 31.21 10.51 -3.02
N PRO A 32 29.94 10.70 -2.62
CA PRO A 32 29.61 10.98 -1.23
C PRO A 32 30.17 9.86 -0.34
N ARG A 33 30.75 10.25 0.79
CA ARG A 33 31.32 9.27 1.74
C ARG A 33 30.18 8.47 2.35
N TYR A 34 30.12 7.18 2.05
CA TYR A 34 29.13 6.29 2.66
C TYR A 34 29.32 6.26 4.18
N ARG A 35 28.27 6.60 4.92
CA ARG A 35 28.18 6.41 6.37
C ARG A 35 27.15 5.33 6.62
N LYS A 36 27.49 4.34 7.45
CA LYS A 36 26.48 3.42 7.98
C LYS A 36 25.47 4.29 8.74
N PRO A 37 24.17 4.24 8.43
CA PRO A 37 23.19 4.93 9.24
C PRO A 37 23.34 4.43 10.68
N ILE A 38 23.20 5.32 11.66
CA ILE A 38 23.02 4.91 13.05
C ILE A 38 21.84 3.93 13.02
N GLY A 39 22.14 2.67 13.34
CA GLY A 39 21.12 1.63 13.38
C GLY A 39 20.01 2.03 14.36
N ARG A 40 18.92 1.27 14.38
CA ARG A 40 17.85 1.47 15.36
C ARG A 40 18.45 1.53 16.76
N LEU A 41 18.37 2.69 17.41
CA LEU A 41 18.69 2.81 18.83
C LEU A 41 17.84 1.78 19.58
N THR A 42 18.51 0.81 20.20
CA THR A 42 17.82 -0.23 20.95
C THR A 42 17.31 0.42 22.24
N THR A 43 16.04 0.80 22.25
CA THR A 43 15.39 1.21 23.48
C THR A 43 15.37 -0.01 24.39
N LYS A 44 16.14 0.03 25.49
CA LYS A 44 16.03 -0.99 26.53
C LYS A 44 14.57 -1.02 26.99
N ARG A 45 13.96 -2.21 27.02
CA ARG A 45 12.60 -2.40 27.51
C ARG A 45 12.46 -1.77 28.89
N ASP A 46 11.47 -0.90 29.06
CA ASP A 46 11.14 -0.31 30.35
C ASP A 46 10.78 -1.43 31.35
N LYS A 47 11.60 -1.58 32.39
CA LYS A 47 11.44 -2.60 33.44
C LYS A 47 10.48 -2.17 34.55
N ARG A 48 9.93 -0.95 34.51
CA ARG A 48 8.96 -0.45 35.51
C ARG A 48 7.77 -1.39 35.72
N ASN A 49 7.39 -2.15 34.69
CA ASN A 49 6.27 -3.10 34.76
C ASN A 49 6.68 -4.53 35.19
N ASN A 50 7.98 -4.82 35.31
CA ASN A 50 8.51 -6.14 35.70
C ASN A 50 8.77 -6.27 37.22
N GLY A 51 8.69 -5.17 37.98
CA GLY A 51 8.81 -5.18 39.44
C GLY A 51 7.44 -5.25 40.14
N PRO A 52 7.40 -5.56 41.44
CA PRO A 52 6.19 -5.39 42.25
C PRO A 52 5.71 -3.94 42.12
N LYS A 53 4.42 -3.73 41.79
CA LYS A 53 3.86 -2.38 41.66
C LYS A 53 3.99 -1.66 42.98
N GLU A 54 4.93 -0.72 43.06
CA GLU A 54 5.03 0.20 44.18
C GLU A 54 3.84 1.14 44.09
N LYS A 55 2.87 0.92 44.98
CA LYS A 55 1.76 1.83 45.32
C LYS A 55 0.72 1.95 44.20
N SER A 56 -0.53 1.71 44.57
CA SER A 56 -1.68 2.05 43.74
C SER A 56 -1.68 3.56 43.52
N ASP A 57 -1.30 4.00 42.32
CA ASP A 57 -1.46 5.39 41.89
C ASP A 57 -2.90 5.86 42.23
N PRO A 58 -3.09 6.93 43.03
CA PRO A 58 -4.41 7.40 43.46
C PRO A 58 -5.28 7.91 42.31
N HIS A 59 -4.68 8.29 41.17
CA HIS A 59 -5.36 8.73 39.97
C HIS A 59 -5.62 7.58 38.97
N ARG A 60 -5.04 6.38 39.19
CA ARG A 60 -5.25 5.22 38.35
C ARG A 60 -6.65 4.65 38.58
N THR A 61 -7.57 5.01 37.68
CA THR A 61 -8.91 4.42 37.64
C THR A 61 -8.80 2.91 37.42
N THR A 62 -9.19 2.14 38.44
CA THR A 62 -9.40 0.71 38.26
C THR A 62 -10.56 0.54 37.29
N ARG A 63 -10.32 0.02 36.09
CA ARG A 63 -11.43 -0.40 35.21
C ARG A 63 -12.18 -1.51 35.93
N LYS A 64 -13.29 -1.17 36.57
CA LYS A 64 -14.29 -2.14 37.04
C LYS A 64 -14.96 -2.69 35.79
N ILE A 65 -14.35 -3.69 35.18
CA ILE A 65 -14.98 -4.45 34.10
C ILE A 65 -16.12 -5.21 34.76
N GLY A 66 -17.36 -4.81 34.46
CA GLY A 66 -18.54 -5.52 34.93
C GLY A 66 -18.52 -6.98 34.50
N THR A 67 -19.29 -7.83 35.18
CA THR A 67 -19.37 -9.25 34.88
C THR A 67 -19.77 -9.47 33.42
N ILE A 68 -18.94 -10.16 32.64
CA ILE A 68 -19.21 -10.41 31.23
C ILE A 68 -20.32 -11.45 31.13
N ILE A 69 -21.48 -11.07 30.58
CA ILE A 69 -22.62 -11.97 30.35
C ILE A 69 -22.67 -12.35 28.86
N CYS A 70 -22.78 -13.64 28.59
CA CYS A 70 -22.88 -14.16 27.22
C CYS A 70 -24.29 -13.93 26.67
N LYS A 71 -24.44 -13.21 25.55
CA LYS A 71 -25.74 -13.01 24.88
C LYS A 71 -26.36 -14.29 24.30
N TYR A 72 -25.59 -15.37 24.14
CA TYR A 72 -26.07 -16.63 23.54
C TYR A 72 -26.61 -17.62 24.57
N CYS A 73 -25.85 -17.87 25.65
CA CYS A 73 -26.25 -18.81 26.70
C CYS A 73 -26.68 -18.14 28.01
N LEU A 74 -26.65 -16.80 28.07
CA LEU A 74 -27.03 -15.96 29.21
C LEU A 74 -26.23 -16.23 30.50
N GLN A 75 -25.12 -16.99 30.42
CA GLN A 75 -24.24 -17.26 31.54
C GLN A 75 -23.14 -16.20 31.68
N ALA A 76 -22.75 -15.93 32.92
CA ALA A 76 -21.64 -15.04 33.25
C ALA A 76 -20.26 -15.70 32.99
N GLY A 77 -19.22 -14.87 32.85
CA GLY A 77 -17.83 -15.28 32.75
C GLY A 77 -17.26 -15.41 31.33
N HIS A 78 -18.09 -15.27 30.28
CA HIS A 78 -17.63 -15.31 28.90
C HIS A 78 -18.55 -14.51 27.98
N ASN A 79 -18.06 -14.13 26.80
CA ASN A 79 -18.85 -13.41 25.80
C ASN A 79 -19.36 -14.37 24.71
N LYS A 80 -20.20 -13.86 23.78
CA LYS A 80 -20.70 -14.67 22.65
C LYS A 80 -19.55 -15.33 21.88
N ARG A 81 -18.40 -14.66 21.71
CA ARG A 81 -17.24 -15.15 20.94
C ARG A 81 -16.58 -16.40 21.55
N SER A 82 -16.48 -16.47 22.87
CA SER A 82 -15.87 -17.60 23.59
C SER A 82 -16.89 -18.62 24.11
N CYS A 83 -18.16 -18.50 23.75
CA CYS A 83 -19.20 -19.44 24.18
C CYS A 83 -19.02 -20.84 23.58
N LYS A 84 -18.80 -21.85 24.42
CA LYS A 84 -18.64 -23.26 24.02
C LYS A 84 -19.85 -23.78 23.26
N LYS A 85 -21.06 -23.59 23.80
CA LYS A 85 -22.33 -23.98 23.15
C LYS A 85 -22.48 -23.41 21.73
N ARG A 86 -22.00 -22.18 21.50
CA ARG A 86 -22.04 -21.56 20.18
C ARG A 86 -20.98 -22.13 19.23
N LYS A 87 -19.78 -22.42 19.73
CA LYS A 87 -18.71 -23.05 18.94
C LYS A 87 -19.11 -24.46 18.49
N GLU A 88 -19.72 -25.22 19.39
CA GLU A 88 -20.27 -26.54 19.12
C GLU A 88 -21.41 -26.47 18.08
N ALA A 89 -22.30 -25.47 18.18
CA ALA A 89 -23.40 -25.28 17.24
C ALA A 89 -22.98 -24.76 15.85
N MET A 90 -21.85 -24.04 15.74
CA MET A 90 -21.40 -23.43 14.49
C MET A 90 -20.33 -24.24 13.75
N GLY A 91 -19.81 -25.33 14.33
CA GLY A 91 -18.67 -26.04 13.77
C GLY A 91 -17.41 -25.18 13.78
N GLU A 92 -16.26 -25.78 14.07
CA GLU A 92 -14.99 -25.06 13.98
C GLU A 92 -14.67 -24.76 12.51
N GLY A 93 -14.80 -23.50 12.12
CA GLY A 93 -14.21 -22.95 10.90
C GLY A 93 -15.21 -22.49 9.85
N SER A 94 -15.45 -21.18 9.77
CA SER A 94 -15.66 -20.52 8.47
C SER A 94 -15.44 -19.02 8.63
N SER A 95 -14.25 -18.58 8.22
CA SER A 95 -14.01 -17.23 7.73
C SER A 95 -14.69 -17.10 6.36
N ALA A 96 -15.67 -16.20 6.24
CA ALA A 96 -16.14 -15.70 4.94
C ALA A 96 -15.18 -14.61 4.40
N PRO A 97 -15.27 -14.12 3.14
CA PRO A 97 -16.00 -14.60 1.94
C PRO A 97 -15.06 -14.78 0.71
N GLN A 98 -15.52 -15.35 -0.40
CA GLN A 98 -14.94 -15.05 -1.72
C GLN A 98 -16.07 -14.58 -2.64
N ALA A 99 -15.97 -13.32 -3.07
CA ALA A 99 -16.81 -12.73 -4.09
C ALA A 99 -16.36 -13.23 -5.48
N PRO A 100 -17.25 -13.36 -6.46
CA PRO A 100 -16.87 -13.54 -7.86
C PRO A 100 -16.20 -12.27 -8.38
N THR A 101 -15.11 -12.40 -9.12
CA THR A 101 -14.34 -11.31 -9.72
C THR A 101 -14.86 -11.00 -11.12
N ASP A 102 -15.24 -9.74 -11.37
CA ASP A 102 -15.72 -9.18 -12.65
C ASP A 102 -14.61 -9.03 -13.73
N ASP A 103 -13.47 -9.71 -13.58
CA ASP A 103 -12.27 -9.54 -14.42
C ASP A 103 -12.36 -10.28 -15.77
N GLU A 104 -13.28 -11.23 -15.93
CA GLU A 104 -13.42 -12.02 -17.16
C GLU A 104 -14.12 -11.23 -18.29
N ASP A 105 -14.95 -10.24 -17.94
CA ASP A 105 -15.78 -9.50 -18.91
C ASP A 105 -14.95 -8.45 -19.69
N GLU A 106 -13.94 -7.84 -19.06
CA GLU A 106 -13.03 -6.88 -19.69
C GLU A 106 -12.10 -7.56 -20.73
N ASP A 107 -11.63 -8.77 -20.41
CA ASP A 107 -10.76 -9.56 -21.29
C ASP A 107 -11.49 -10.10 -22.53
N ILE A 108 -12.82 -10.25 -22.46
CA ILE A 108 -13.66 -10.62 -23.61
C ILE A 108 -13.89 -9.40 -24.51
N LEU A 109 -14.18 -8.23 -23.93
CA LEU A 109 -14.40 -6.99 -24.68
C LEU A 109 -13.14 -6.55 -25.43
N ALA A 110 -11.97 -6.65 -24.79
CA ALA A 110 -10.70 -6.33 -25.41
C ALA A 110 -10.39 -7.25 -26.62
N LYS A 111 -10.70 -8.55 -26.53
CA LYS A 111 -10.52 -9.49 -27.65
C LYS A 111 -11.40 -9.15 -28.84
N MET A 112 -12.67 -8.84 -28.60
CA MET A 112 -13.60 -8.44 -29.68
C MET A 112 -13.13 -7.18 -30.40
N TYR A 113 -12.64 -6.18 -29.65
CA TYR A 113 -12.14 -4.94 -30.24
C TYR A 113 -10.92 -5.16 -31.15
N TRP A 114 -9.98 -6.01 -30.75
CA TRP A 114 -8.79 -6.29 -31.57
C TRP A 114 -9.13 -7.08 -32.83
N GLU A 115 -10.05 -8.05 -32.77
CA GLU A 115 -10.51 -8.80 -33.95
C GLU A 115 -11.17 -7.88 -34.98
N GLU A 116 -12.06 -6.97 -34.55
CA GLU A 116 -12.74 -6.02 -35.44
C GLU A 116 -11.75 -5.07 -36.14
N THR A 117 -10.72 -4.61 -35.41
CA THR A 117 -9.69 -3.73 -36.01
C THR A 117 -8.81 -4.44 -37.05
N LEU A 118 -8.55 -5.73 -36.88
CA LEU A 118 -7.79 -6.52 -37.85
C LEU A 118 -8.62 -6.77 -39.12
N GLU A 119 -9.89 -7.11 -38.96
CA GLU A 119 -10.80 -7.36 -40.08
C GLU A 119 -11.02 -6.09 -40.93
N ALA A 120 -11.12 -4.91 -40.29
CA ALA A 120 -11.19 -3.64 -41.01
C ALA A 120 -9.90 -3.33 -41.80
N ALA A 121 -8.73 -3.64 -41.23
CA ALA A 121 -7.45 -3.43 -41.90
C ALA A 121 -7.24 -4.39 -43.09
N GLU A 122 -7.73 -5.63 -43.00
CA GLU A 122 -7.71 -6.60 -44.10
C GLU A 122 -8.67 -6.20 -45.23
N ALA A 123 -9.87 -5.72 -44.91
CA ALA A 123 -10.83 -5.25 -45.90
C ALA A 123 -10.32 -4.03 -46.69
N GLU A 124 -9.58 -3.12 -46.05
CA GLU A 124 -8.93 -2.00 -46.75
C GLU A 124 -7.81 -2.47 -47.69
N GLN A 125 -7.08 -3.53 -47.34
CA GLN A 125 -6.05 -4.11 -48.21
C GLN A 125 -6.68 -4.79 -49.44
N GLU A 126 -7.74 -5.56 -49.26
CA GLU A 126 -8.45 -6.24 -50.34
C GLU A 126 -9.06 -5.22 -51.33
N ALA A 127 -9.61 -4.11 -50.83
CA ALA A 127 -10.10 -3.02 -51.67
C ALA A 127 -9.01 -2.34 -52.52
N THR A 128 -7.75 -2.33 -52.06
CA THR A 128 -6.62 -1.80 -52.82
C THR A 128 -5.98 -2.80 -53.79
N GLU A 129 -6.18 -4.11 -53.56
CA GLU A 129 -5.72 -5.16 -54.47
C GLU A 129 -6.70 -5.40 -55.64
N GLU A 130 -8.00 -5.12 -55.46
CA GLU A 130 -8.99 -5.18 -56.55
C GLU A 130 -8.91 -4.00 -57.55
N GLU A 131 -8.16 -2.94 -57.23
CA GLU A 131 -7.88 -1.80 -58.10
C GLU A 131 -6.46 -1.89 -58.73
N ASN A 132 -6.11 -3.03 -59.33
CA ASN A 132 -4.90 -3.15 -60.18
C ASN A 132 -5.10 -4.15 -61.33
#